data_AF-K1QC29-F1
#
_entry.id   AF-K1QC29-F1
#
_cell.length_a   1.000
_cell.length_b   1.000
_cell.length_c   1.000
_cell.angle_alpha   90.00
_cell.angle_beta   90.00
_cell.angle_gamma   90.00
#
_symmetry.space_group_name_H-M   'P 1'
#
loop_
_entity.id
_entity.type
_entity.pdbx_description
1 polymer ?
#
loop_
_entity_poly.entity_id
_entity_poly.type
_entity_poly.pdbx_seq_one_letter_code
_entity_poly.pdbx_strand_id
1 'polypeptide(L)'
;MLEAQEMFRTSNKVTRPEKALILGFMAGSRDNPCPQQGNVLSIRLSENKEILQQADGSTKTMLADIFFQMNYETGEWKRIKKYRECPET
;
A
#
# COMPACT_ATOMS: atom_id res chain seq x y z
N MET A 1 -4.05 0.19 16.89
CA MET A 1 -4.37 -1.19 16.42
C MET A 1 -5.60 -1.27 15.53
N LEU A 2 -6.68 -0.52 15.80
CA LEU A 2 -7.90 -0.54 14.98
C LEU A 2 -7.64 -0.18 13.51
N GLU A 3 -6.81 0.83 13.26
CA GLU A 3 -6.48 1.28 11.90
C GLU A 3 -5.79 0.21 11.03
N ALA A 4 -4.90 -0.60 11.62
CA ALA A 4 -4.28 -1.72 10.93
C ALA A 4 -5.29 -2.83 10.61
N GLN A 5 -6.22 -3.10 11.53
CA GLN A 5 -7.27 -4.11 11.31
C GLN A 5 -8.21 -3.70 10.17
N GLU A 6 -8.62 -2.44 10.11
CA GLU A 6 -9.44 -1.92 9.00
C GLU A 6 -8.68 -1.99 7.68
N MET A 7 -7.41 -1.59 7.68
CA MET A 7 -6.54 -1.67 6.51
C MET A 7 -6.42 -3.11 5.98
N PHE A 8 -6.28 -4.09 6.87
CA PHE A 8 -6.16 -5.49 6.48
C PHE A 8 -7.47 -6.12 6.02
N ARG A 9 -8.62 -5.57 6.42
CA ARG A 9 -9.94 -6.03 5.93
C ARG A 9 -10.14 -5.68 4.46
N THR A 10 -9.65 -4.52 4.03
CA THR A 10 -9.80 -4.06 2.63
C THR A 10 -8.60 -4.43 1.75
N SER A 11 -7.53 -4.96 2.32
CA SER A 11 -6.32 -5.39 1.59
C SER A 11 -6.51 -6.76 0.93
N ASN A 12 -6.07 -6.93 -0.32
CA ASN A 12 -6.12 -8.19 -1.07
C ASN A 12 -4.75 -8.69 -1.56
N LYS A 13 -3.66 -7.95 -1.30
CA LYS A 13 -2.29 -8.32 -1.69
C LYS A 13 -1.32 -8.50 -0.51
N VAL A 14 -1.69 -8.10 0.70
CA VAL A 14 -0.77 -8.12 1.84
C VAL A 14 -0.67 -9.51 2.49
N THR A 15 0.54 -10.03 2.62
CA THR A 15 0.86 -11.35 3.17
C THR A 15 0.98 -11.34 4.69
N ARG A 16 1.01 -12.52 5.33
CA ARG A 16 1.16 -12.62 6.80
C ARG A 16 2.47 -12.00 7.32
N PRO A 17 3.65 -12.22 6.71
CA PRO A 17 4.89 -11.54 7.12
C PRO A 17 4.79 -10.01 6.98
N GLU A 18 4.20 -9.52 5.90
CA GLU A 18 4.01 -8.08 5.68
C GLU A 18 3.05 -7.44 6.70
N LYS A 19 1.98 -8.14 7.07
CA LYS A 19 1.10 -7.70 8.17
C LYS A 19 1.86 -7.58 9.49
N ALA A 20 2.73 -8.54 9.80
CA ALA A 20 3.56 -8.48 11.00
C ALA A 20 4.54 -7.30 10.96
N LEU A 21 5.14 -7.00 9.80
CA LEU A 21 5.98 -5.83 9.60
C LEU A 21 5.22 -4.52 9.84
N ILE A 22 4.04 -4.37 9.24
CA ILE A 22 3.20 -3.18 9.43
C ILE A 22 2.81 -3.01 10.89
N LEU A 23 2.37 -4.08 11.56
CA LEU A 23 2.00 -4.04 12.97
C LEU A 23 3.19 -3.70 13.86
N GLY A 24 4.37 -4.29 13.61
CA GLY A 24 5.60 -3.99 14.32
C GLY A 24 5.99 -2.52 14.18
N PHE A 25 5.96 -1.99 12.95
CA PHE A 25 6.24 -0.58 12.68
C PHE A 25 5.26 0.35 13.40
N MET A 26 3.95 0.08 13.31
CA MET A 26 2.91 0.86 13.98
C MET A 26 2.99 0.76 15.52
N ALA A 27 3.57 -0.31 16.06
CA ALA A 27 3.85 -0.47 17.48
C ALA A 27 5.15 0.24 17.92
N GLY A 28 5.87 0.89 16.99
CA GLY A 28 7.09 1.64 17.27
C GLY A 28 8.39 0.90 16.95
N SER A 29 8.34 -0.31 16.38
CA SER A 29 9.57 -0.99 15.93
C SER A 29 10.21 -0.24 14.76
N ARG A 30 11.50 0.08 14.92
CA ARG A 30 12.32 0.78 13.93
C ARG A 30 13.44 -0.07 13.36
N ASP A 31 13.46 -1.36 13.65
CA ASP A 31 14.39 -2.30 13.02
C ASP A 31 13.99 -2.51 11.56
N ASN A 32 14.73 -1.85 10.66
CA ASN A 32 14.54 -1.98 9.22
C ASN A 32 15.04 -3.36 8.77
N PRO A 33 14.17 -4.26 8.28
CA PRO A 33 14.57 -5.59 7.83
C PRO A 33 15.40 -5.56 6.53
N CYS A 34 15.38 -4.44 5.79
CA CYS A 34 16.05 -4.29 4.51
C CYS A 34 16.80 -2.95 4.43
N PRO A 35 17.83 -2.72 5.28
CA PRO A 35 18.56 -1.44 5.31
C PRO A 35 19.22 -1.10 3.97
N GLN A 36 19.60 -2.13 3.20
CA GLN A 36 20.15 -2.00 1.85
C GLN A 36 19.18 -1.39 0.83
N GLN A 37 17.86 -1.43 1.07
CA GLN A 37 16.84 -0.83 0.20
C GLN A 37 16.49 0.62 0.59
N GLY A 38 17.17 1.15 1.62
CA GLY A 38 16.94 2.48 2.16
C GLY A 38 15.99 2.50 3.36
N ASN A 39 15.77 3.70 3.89
CA ASN A 39 14.99 3.91 5.12
C ASN A 39 13.48 3.80 4.91
N VAL A 40 13.01 3.79 3.66
CA VAL A 40 11.58 3.81 3.33
C VAL A 40 11.18 2.50 2.67
N LEU A 41 10.32 1.73 3.33
CA LEU A 41 9.73 0.52 2.75
C LEU A 41 8.30 0.78 2.29
N SER A 42 7.89 0.13 1.20
CA SER A 42 6.55 0.23 0.64
C SER A 42 5.95 -1.16 0.43
N ILE A 43 4.83 -1.44 1.09
CA ILE A 43 4.10 -2.71 1.00
C ILE A 43 2.80 -2.48 0.25
N ARG A 44 2.47 -3.33 -0.72
CA ARG A 44 1.21 -3.23 -1.47
C ARG A 44 0.08 -3.86 -0.65
N LEU A 45 -0.91 -3.05 -0.28
CA LEU A 45 -2.08 -3.48 0.47
C LEU A 45 -3.13 -4.10 -0.46
N SER A 46 -3.50 -3.40 -1.52
CA SER A 46 -4.52 -3.86 -2.45
C SER A 46 -4.23 -3.43 -3.88
N GLU A 47 -4.83 -4.16 -4.80
CA GLU A 47 -4.88 -3.87 -6.22
C GLU A 47 -6.32 -4.14 -6.67
N ASN A 48 -7.01 -3.11 -7.14
CA ASN A 48 -8.42 -3.17 -7.51
C ASN A 48 -8.61 -2.58 -8.92
N LYS A 49 -9.50 -3.16 -9.73
CA LYS A 49 -9.89 -2.54 -11.01
C LYS A 49 -10.96 -1.47 -10.74
N GLU A 50 -10.69 -0.23 -11.11
CA GLU A 50 -11.61 0.91 -11.03
C GLU A 50 -11.87 1.45 -12.43
N ILE A 51 -13.13 1.70 -12.76
CA ILE A 51 -13.51 2.37 -14.02
C ILE A 51 -13.53 3.87 -13.74
N LEU A 52 -12.62 4.61 -14.37
CA LEU A 52 -12.58 6.06 -14.28
C LEU A 52 -13.28 6.68 -15.49
N GLN A 53 -14.21 7.60 -15.23
CA GLN A 53 -14.75 8.49 -16.27
C GLN A 53 -13.72 9.56 -16.59
N GLN A 54 -13.34 9.64 -17.85
CA GLN A 54 -12.47 10.68 -18.38
C GLN A 54 -13.30 11.92 -18.74
N ALA A 55 -12.62 13.07 -18.87
CA ALA A 55 -13.26 14.35 -19.18
C ALA A 55 -13.94 14.37 -20.56
N ASP A 56 -13.57 13.44 -21.45
CA ASP A 56 -14.16 13.26 -22.78
C ASP A 56 -15.43 12.38 -22.76
N GLY A 57 -15.86 11.90 -21.58
CA GLY A 57 -17.01 11.00 -21.42
C GLY A 57 -16.69 9.52 -21.64
N SER A 58 -15.45 9.17 -21.98
CA SER A 58 -15.01 7.78 -22.10
C SER A 58 -14.76 7.15 -20.73
N THR A 59 -14.94 5.84 -20.62
CA THR A 59 -14.61 5.07 -19.41
C THR A 59 -13.35 4.27 -19.63
N LYS A 60 -12.31 4.50 -18.82
CA LYS A 60 -11.06 3.73 -18.87
C LYS A 60 -10.90 2.91 -17.60
N THR A 61 -10.66 1.61 -17.77
CA THR A 61 -10.39 0.70 -16.66
C THR A 61 -8.94 0.88 -16.21
N MET A 62 -8.76 1.31 -14.96
CA MET A 62 -7.47 1.51 -14.30
C MET A 62 -7.32 0.52 -13.15
N LEU A 63 -6.10 0.15 -12.81
CA LEU A 63 -5.81 -0.52 -11.54
C LEU A 63 -5.48 0.54 -10.49
N ALA A 64 -6.24 0.52 -9.41
CA ALA A 64 -6.04 1.30 -8.21
C ALA A 64 -5.23 0.48 -7.19
N ASP A 65 -3.96 0.83 -7.05
CA ASP A 65 -3.07 0.24 -6.07
C ASP A 65 -3.04 1.06 -4.79
N ILE A 66 -3.14 0.40 -3.65
CA ILE A 66 -2.95 1.03 -2.35
C ILE A 66 -1.65 0.49 -1.75
N PHE A 67 -0.74 1.39 -1.38
CA PHE A 67 0.52 1.07 -0.73
C PHE A 67 0.56 1.62 0.70
N PHE A 68 1.12 0.84 1.63
CA PHE A 68 1.56 1.30 2.94
C PHE A 68 3.05 1.63 2.85
N GLN A 69 3.38 2.91 2.96
CA GLN A 69 4.75 3.37 2.98
C GLN A 69 5.14 3.72 4.41
N MET A 70 6.25 3.18 4.89
CA MET A 70 6.77 3.40 6.24
C MET A 70 8.24 3.83 6.17
N ASN A 71 8.55 4.90 6.88
CA ASN A 71 9.89 5.45 6.99
C ASN A 71 10.49 5.03 8.34
N TYR A 72 11.50 4.17 8.32
CA TYR A 72 12.20 3.69 9.50
C TYR A 72 13.08 4.75 10.17
N GLU A 73 13.49 5.79 9.44
CA GLU A 73 14.27 6.91 9.96
C GLU A 73 13.40 7.89 10.74
N THR A 74 12.27 8.33 10.16
CA THR A 74 11.37 9.29 10.85
C THR A 74 10.35 8.60 11.73
N GLY A 75 9.94 7.38 11.39
CA GLY A 75 8.81 6.68 12.01
C GLY A 75 7.45 6.99 11.44
N GLU A 76 7.41 7.84 10.42
CA GLU A 76 6.17 8.20 9.79
C GLU A 76 5.77 7.13 8.80
N TRP A 77 4.45 6.97 8.65
CA TRP A 77 3.88 6.13 7.62
C TRP A 77 2.76 6.87 6.90
N LYS A 78 2.49 6.45 5.68
CA LYS A 78 1.36 6.97 4.89
C LYS A 78 0.79 5.91 3.97
N ARG A 79 -0.48 6.10 3.61
CA ARG A 79 -1.15 5.33 2.56
C ARG A 79 -1.06 6.09 1.24
N ILE A 80 -0.62 5.41 0.19
CA ILE A 80 -0.51 6.00 -1.15
C ILE A 80 -1.43 5.22 -2.08
N LYS A 81 -2.40 5.90 -2.67
CA LYS A 81 -3.18 5.34 -3.79
C LYS A 81 -2.50 5.73 -5.10
N LYS A 82 -2.21 4.76 -5.96
CA LYS A 82 -1.66 4.99 -7.30
C LYS A 82 -2.58 4.35 -8.33
N TYR A 83 -2.87 5.11 -9.38
CA TYR A 83 -3.55 4.59 -10.56
C TYR A 83 -2.52 4.17 -11.58
N ARG A 84 -2.70 2.99 -12.16
CA ARG A 84 -1.90 2.47 -13.27
C ARG A 84 -2.86 1.94 -14.32
N GLU A 85 -2.45 1.97 -15.58
CA GLU A 85 -3.28 1.43 -16.65
C GLU A 85 -3.44 -0.08 -16.47
N CYS A 86 -4.67 -0.58 -16.64
CA CYS A 86 -4.88 -2.01 -16.72
C CYS A 86 -4.30 -2.45 -18.07
N PRO A 87 -3.32 -3.38 -18.12
CA PRO A 87 -2.81 -3.88 -19.39
C PRO A 87 -3.97 -4.50 -20.16
N GLU A 88 -4.17 -4.05 -21.40
CA GLU A 88 -5.06 -4.72 -22.35
C GLU A 88 -4.48 -6.12 -22.61
N THR A 89 -5.29 -7.15 -22.38
CA THR A 89 -4.91 -8.56 -22.59
C THR A 89 -5.35 -9.00 -23.97
#